data_AF-A0A817RYN9-F1
#
_entry.id   AF-A0A817RYN9-F1
#
_cell.length_a   1.000
_cell.length_b   1.000
_cell.length_c   1.000
_cell.angle_alpha   90.00
_cell.angle_beta   90.00
_cell.angle_gamma   90.00
#
_symmetry.space_group_name_H-M   'P 1'
#
loop_
_entity.id
_entity.type
_entity.pdbx_description
1 polymer ?
#
loop_
_entity_poly.entity_id
_entity_poly.type
_entity_poly.pdbx_seq_one_letter_code
_entity_poly.pdbx_strand_id
1 'polypeptide(L)'
;FYDNLEVQQTEDPQKHLFIGATSDCGLCSAANSSIVKNIRTPLTDEKQNFEGRKIITIGDKFHTGLSRTHSSNIFLSVNEIRKRSLVFGDASAMHNN
;
A
#
# COMPACT_ATOMS: atom_id res chain seq x y z
N PHE A 1 -7.74 -11.78 47.13
CA PHE A 1 -6.86 -10.73 46.60
C PHE A 1 -5.78 -11.43 45.77
N TYR A 2 -5.93 -11.76 44.49
CA TYR A 2 -6.54 -11.04 43.38
C TYR A 2 -7.31 -11.99 42.47
N ASP A 3 -8.63 -11.82 42.46
CA ASP A 3 -9.48 -12.08 41.28
C ASP A 3 -9.34 -10.87 40.34
N ASN A 4 -9.48 -11.12 39.03
CA ASN A 4 -9.70 -10.12 37.97
C ASN A 4 -8.48 -9.31 37.49
N LEU A 5 -7.55 -9.99 36.82
CA LEU A 5 -6.79 -9.34 35.75
C LEU A 5 -7.12 -10.06 34.44
N GLU A 6 -8.36 -9.85 33.99
CA GLU A 6 -8.69 -9.98 32.58
C GLU A 6 -7.76 -9.01 31.84
N VAL A 7 -6.69 -9.55 31.27
CA VAL A 7 -5.87 -8.84 30.30
C VAL A 7 -6.77 -8.67 29.09
N GLN A 8 -7.53 -7.57 29.06
CA GLN A 8 -8.09 -7.04 27.84
C GLN A 8 -6.88 -6.71 26.96
N GLN A 9 -6.46 -7.68 26.15
CA GLN A 9 -5.67 -7.41 24.96
C GLN A 9 -6.53 -6.45 24.16
N THR A 10 -6.24 -5.16 24.30
CA THR A 10 -6.79 -4.17 23.40
C THR A 10 -6.23 -4.57 22.05
N GLU A 11 -7.04 -5.27 21.25
CA GLU A 11 -6.76 -5.56 19.86
C GLU A 11 -6.67 -4.19 19.17
N ASP A 12 -5.47 -3.61 19.21
CA ASP A 12 -5.15 -2.39 18.48
C ASP A 12 -5.55 -2.69 17.02
N PRO A 13 -6.47 -1.92 16.40
CA PRO A 13 -6.98 -2.25 15.08
C PRO A 13 -5.80 -2.46 14.15
N GLN A 14 -5.68 -3.68 13.60
CA GLN A 14 -4.52 -4.06 12.80
C GLN A 14 -4.36 -3.06 11.66
N LYS A 15 -3.30 -2.24 11.73
CA LYS A 15 -3.00 -1.25 10.69
C LYS A 15 -2.33 -1.97 9.54
N HIS A 16 -3.03 -2.10 8.41
CA HIS A 16 -2.50 -2.74 7.22
C HIS A 16 -1.84 -1.72 6.28
N LEU A 17 -0.61 -1.99 5.87
CA LEU A 17 0.13 -1.21 4.88
C LEU A 17 0.27 -2.03 3.59
N PHE A 18 -0.23 -1.48 2.48
CA PHE A 18 -0.06 -2.08 1.16
C PHE A 18 1.03 -1.33 0.39
N ILE A 19 2.05 -2.05 -0.08
CA ILE A 19 3.12 -1.48 -0.91
C ILE A 19 3.05 -2.15 -2.28
N GLY A 20 2.80 -1.36 -3.33
CA GLY A 20 2.75 -1.84 -4.70
C GLY A 20 3.72 -1.09 -5.59
N ALA A 21 4.47 -1.83 -6.41
CA ALA A 21 5.41 -1.27 -7.37
C ALA A 21 5.04 -1.62 -8.80
N THR A 22 5.07 -0.62 -9.68
CA THR A 22 4.81 -0.76 -11.11
C THR A 22 5.92 -0.12 -11.93
N SER A 23 6.06 -0.58 -13.17
CA SER A 23 6.98 0.03 -14.11
C SER A 23 6.28 1.12 -14.91
N ASP A 24 6.91 2.30 -15.00
CA ASP A 24 6.39 3.38 -15.84
C ASP A 24 6.60 3.12 -17.33
N CYS A 25 7.21 1.98 -17.73
CA CYS A 25 7.48 1.63 -19.13
C CYS A 25 6.18 1.51 -19.93
N GLY A 26 5.98 2.37 -20.94
CA GLY A 26 4.91 2.15 -21.93
C GLY A 26 5.06 0.75 -22.52
N LEU A 27 3.95 0.05 -22.77
CA LEU A 27 3.83 -1.34 -23.29
C LEU A 27 3.69 -2.48 -22.25
N CYS A 28 3.95 -2.27 -20.95
CA CYS A 28 3.74 -3.31 -19.93
C CYS A 28 2.32 -3.32 -19.33
N SER A 29 1.27 -3.13 -20.15
CA SER A 29 -0.09 -2.83 -19.66
C SER A 29 -0.72 -3.97 -18.83
N ALA A 30 -0.52 -5.23 -19.23
CA ALA A 30 -1.11 -6.39 -18.55
C ALA A 30 -0.52 -6.61 -17.15
N ALA A 31 0.81 -6.55 -17.01
CA ALA A 31 1.49 -6.74 -15.73
C ALA A 31 1.09 -5.67 -14.70
N ASN A 32 1.12 -4.39 -15.11
CA ASN A 32 0.75 -3.28 -14.24
C ASN A 32 -0.73 -3.36 -13.82
N SER A 33 -1.61 -3.74 -14.75
CA SER A 33 -3.04 -3.92 -14.45
C SER A 33 -3.31 -5.07 -13.48
N SER A 34 -2.54 -6.17 -13.59
CA SER A 34 -2.64 -7.31 -12.68
C SER A 34 -2.25 -6.93 -11.25
N ILE A 35 -1.16 -6.19 -11.09
CA ILE A 35 -0.69 -5.70 -9.77
C ILE A 35 -1.73 -4.80 -9.11
N VAL A 36 -2.30 -3.85 -9.88
CA VAL A 36 -3.38 -2.98 -9.38
C VAL A 36 -4.59 -3.79 -8.94
N LYS A 37 -5.02 -4.79 -9.72
CA LYS A 37 -6.15 -5.66 -9.37
C LYS A 37 -5.89 -6.46 -8.09
N ASN A 38 -4.71 -7.07 -7.96
CA ASN A 38 -4.36 -7.89 -6.80
C ASN A 38 -4.37 -7.09 -5.50
N ILE A 39 -4.04 -5.81 -5.53
CA ILE A 39 -4.10 -4.93 -4.35
C ILE A 39 -5.51 -4.36 -4.16
N ARG A 40 -6.25 -4.11 -5.25
CA ARG A 40 -7.63 -3.61 -5.17
C ARG A 40 -8.62 -4.64 -4.59
N THR A 41 -8.46 -5.93 -4.90
CA THR A 41 -9.33 -7.00 -4.40
C THR A 41 -9.42 -7.03 -2.87
N PRO A 42 -8.31 -7.13 -2.11
CA PRO A 42 -8.38 -7.10 -0.65
C PRO A 42 -8.88 -5.74 -0.15
N LEU A 43 -8.53 -4.63 -0.82
CA LEU A 43 -9.01 -3.29 -0.44
C LEU A 43 -10.53 -3.15 -0.49
N THR A 44 -11.19 -3.88 -1.40
CA THR A 44 -12.65 -3.84 -1.59
C THR A 44 -13.38 -4.87 -0.71
N ASP A 45 -12.67 -5.82 -0.11
CA ASP A 45 -13.28 -6.83 0.76
C ASP A 45 -13.71 -6.20 2.09
N GLU A 46 -15.01 -5.88 2.20
CA GLU A 46 -15.65 -5.24 3.36
C GLU A 46 -15.70 -6.15 4.60
N LYS A 47 -15.44 -7.45 4.46
CA LYS A 47 -15.53 -8.42 5.57
C LYS A 47 -14.46 -8.25 6.63
N GLN A 48 -13.40 -7.53 6.31
CA GLN A 48 -12.35 -7.23 7.25
C GLN A 48 -12.47 -5.73 7.55
N ASN A 49 -12.75 -5.42 8.81
CA ASN A 49 -12.98 -4.06 9.26
C ASN A 49 -11.63 -3.32 9.24
N PHE A 50 -11.35 -2.63 8.15
CA PHE A 50 -10.02 -2.13 7.84
C PHE A 50 -9.91 -0.60 7.94
N GLU A 51 -10.47 -0.04 9.00
CA GLU A 51 -10.22 1.36 9.36
C GLU A 51 -8.70 1.54 9.61
N GLY A 52 -8.03 2.31 8.74
CA GLY A 52 -6.62 2.66 8.89
C GLY A 52 -5.66 2.07 7.84
N ARG A 53 -6.16 1.49 6.75
CA ARG A 53 -5.30 1.05 5.64
C ARG A 53 -4.58 2.21 4.98
N LYS A 54 -3.26 2.07 4.88
CA LYS A 54 -2.39 2.96 4.11
C LYS A 54 -1.87 2.23 2.88
N ILE A 55 -1.76 2.95 1.77
CA ILE A 55 -1.23 2.45 0.51
C ILE A 55 -0.03 3.31 0.15
N ILE A 56 1.09 2.66 -0.17
CA ILE A 56 2.26 3.28 -0.77
C ILE A 56 2.30 2.85 -2.23
N THR A 57 2.24 3.84 -3.12
CA THR A 57 2.22 3.62 -4.56
C THR A 57 3.58 3.93 -5.17
N ILE A 58 4.20 2.95 -5.80
CA ILE A 58 5.49 3.12 -6.50
C ILE A 58 5.20 3.00 -8.01
N GLY A 59 5.35 4.11 -8.73
CA GLY A 59 5.07 4.25 -10.16
C GLY A 59 3.70 4.87 -10.45
N ASP A 60 3.64 5.65 -11.52
CA ASP A 60 2.51 6.53 -11.83
C ASP A 60 1.26 5.75 -12.26
N LYS A 61 1.46 4.57 -12.87
CA LYS A 61 0.35 3.68 -13.26
C LYS A 61 -0.38 3.08 -12.08
N PHE A 62 0.36 2.70 -11.04
CA PHE A 62 -0.24 2.15 -9.83
C PHE A 62 -1.02 3.23 -9.09
N HIS A 63 -0.42 4.42 -8.96
CA HIS A 63 -1.09 5.60 -8.42
C HIS A 63 -2.38 5.93 -9.19
N THR A 64 -2.31 6.05 -10.52
CA THR A 64 -3.48 6.35 -11.36
C THR A 64 -4.59 5.28 -11.26
N GLY A 65 -4.20 4.00 -11.16
CA GLY A 65 -5.14 2.88 -11.05
C GLY A 65 -5.92 2.86 -9.73
N LEU A 66 -5.29 3.28 -8.63
CA LEU A 66 -5.89 3.26 -7.29
C LEU A 66 -6.47 4.61 -6.86
N SER A 67 -5.87 5.73 -7.27
CA SER A 67 -6.32 7.09 -6.91
C SER A 67 -7.76 7.38 -7.31
N ARG A 68 -8.33 6.68 -8.30
CA ARG A 68 -9.74 6.85 -8.68
C ARG A 68 -10.73 6.28 -7.67
N THR A 69 -10.30 5.33 -6.86
CA THR A 69 -11.19 4.54 -5.98
C THR A 69 -10.78 4.59 -4.52
N HIS A 70 -9.49 4.76 -4.22
CA HIS A 70 -8.91 4.67 -2.87
C HIS A 70 -7.89 5.79 -2.63
N SER A 71 -8.09 6.99 -3.19
CA SER A 71 -7.16 8.13 -3.01
C SER A 71 -6.95 8.51 -1.55
N SER A 72 -8.01 8.46 -0.74
CA SER A 72 -7.96 8.74 0.70
C SER A 72 -7.06 7.78 1.49
N ASN A 73 -6.80 6.58 0.95
CA ASN A 73 -5.94 5.58 1.57
C ASN A 73 -4.48 5.69 1.11
N ILE A 74 -4.17 6.50 0.09
CA ILE A 74 -2.81 6.66 -0.41
C ILE A 74 -2.04 7.58 0.54
N PHE A 75 -1.02 7.03 1.18
CA PHE A 75 -0.16 7.76 2.12
C PHE A 75 1.05 8.38 1.43
N LEU A 76 1.66 7.65 0.50
CA LEU A 76 2.87 8.09 -0.20
C LEU A 76 2.84 7.58 -1.64
N SER A 77 3.19 8.45 -2.59
CA SER A 77 3.40 8.09 -3.98
C SER A 77 4.84 8.41 -4.41
N VAL A 78 5.52 7.43 -4.98
CA VAL A 78 6.89 7.54 -5.49
C VAL A 78 6.86 7.34 -7.00
N ASN A 79 7.21 8.39 -7.74
CA ASN A 79 7.19 8.40 -9.20
C ASN A 79 8.61 8.54 -9.78
N GLU A 80 8.72 8.55 -11.11
CA GLU A 80 9.98 8.76 -11.88
C GLU A 80 11.06 7.67 -11.72
N ILE A 81 10.63 6.43 -11.46
CA ILE A 81 11.52 5.27 -11.30
C ILE A 81 12.32 4.98 -12.57
N ARG A 82 11.89 5.49 -13.73
CA ARG A 82 12.56 5.27 -15.01
C ARG A 82 13.76 6.17 -15.31
N LYS A 83 13.95 7.28 -14.59
CA LYS A 83 15.06 8.20 -14.90
C LYS A 83 16.42 7.71 -14.40
N ARG A 84 16.44 6.83 -13.40
CA ARG A 84 17.67 6.27 -12.82
C ARG A 84 17.47 4.81 -12.41
N SER A 85 18.53 4.03 -12.43
CA SER A 85 18.48 2.64 -11.92
C SER A 85 18.15 2.66 -10.43
N LEU A 86 17.28 1.76 -10.00
CA LEU A 86 16.92 1.61 -8.58
C LEU A 86 18.14 1.15 -7.80
N VAL A 87 18.52 1.91 -6.78
CA VAL A 87 19.60 1.55 -5.86
C VAL A 87 19.06 1.35 -4.45
N PHE A 88 19.82 0.65 -3.60
CA PHE A 88 19.43 0.41 -2.20
C PHE A 88 19.14 1.71 -1.42
N GLY A 89 19.83 2.81 -1.77
CA GLY A 89 19.57 4.13 -1.19
C GLY A 89 18.13 4.61 -1.39
N ASP A 90 17.48 4.25 -2.50
CA ASP A 90 16.09 4.62 -2.77
C ASP A 90 15.12 3.88 -1.85
N ALA A 91 15.38 2.60 -1.56
CA ALA A 91 14.60 1.83 -0.60
C ALA A 91 14.77 2.36 0.84
N SER A 92 15.99 2.77 1.19
CA SER A 92 16.28 3.34 2.52
C SER A 92 15.54 4.67 2.74
N ALA A 93 15.43 5.50 1.71
CA ALA A 93 14.67 6.75 1.77
C ALA A 93 13.16 6.51 1.99
N MET A 94 12.61 5.40 1.47
CA MET A 94 11.21 5.04 1.68
C MET A 94 10.91 4.51 3.09
N HIS A 95 11.91 3.99 3.80
CA HIS A 95 11.74 3.44 5.15
C HIS A 95 11.75 4.51 6.25
N ASN A 96 12.48 5.62 6.04
CA ASN A 96 12.80 6.60 7.09
C ASN A 96 11.71 7.65 7.35
N ASN A 97 10.46 7.40 6.95
CA ASN A 97 9.36 8.38 6.97
C ASN A 97 8.09 7.75 7.57
#